data_AF-A0A952ABH9-F1
#
_entry.id   AF-A0A952ABH9-F1
#
_cell.length_a   1.000
_cell.length_b   1.000
_cell.length_c   1.000
_cell.angle_alpha   90.00
_cell.angle_beta   90.00
_cell.angle_gamma   90.00
#
_symmetry.space_group_name_H-M   'P 1'
#
loop_
_entity.id
_entity.type
_entity.pdbx_description
1 polymer ?
#
loop_
_entity_poly.entity_id
_entity_poly.type
_entity_poly.pdbx_seq_one_letter_code
_entity_poly.pdbx_strand_id
1 'polypeptide(L)'
;MKRSTERILTTHVGSLPRPPALLDLMKAHLAGEPVEPGAYDASVRAAVAESVRLQADAGIDVVTDGEMSKPGFFAYVNERLEGFEPRPGQGPKLFAREIAAYPDYYE
;
A
#
# COMPACT_ATOMS: atom_id res chain seq x y z
N MET A 1 3.68 -15.19 -19.96
CA MET A 1 4.90 -14.74 -19.26
C MET A 1 5.75 -13.94 -20.25
N LYS A 2 6.06 -12.67 -19.96
CA LYS A 2 6.91 -11.83 -20.82
C LYS A 2 8.35 -12.34 -20.77
N ARG A 3 9.03 -12.49 -21.91
CA ARG A 3 10.40 -13.00 -22.04
C ARG A 3 11.22 -12.08 -22.94
N SER A 4 12.54 -12.08 -22.78
CA SER A 4 13.47 -11.25 -23.54
C SER A 4 14.79 -11.98 -23.76
N THR A 5 15.35 -11.87 -24.97
CA THR A 5 16.69 -12.35 -25.34
C THR A 5 17.70 -11.21 -25.47
N GLU A 6 17.24 -9.97 -25.62
CA GLU A 6 18.09 -8.80 -25.88
C GLU A 6 18.62 -8.15 -24.60
N ARG A 7 17.81 -8.13 -23.54
CA ARG A 7 18.18 -7.57 -22.23
C ARG A 7 17.44 -8.21 -21.05
N ILE A 8 17.96 -7.99 -19.85
CA ILE A 8 17.30 -8.36 -18.59
C ILE A 8 16.04 -7.50 -18.41
N LEU A 9 14.91 -8.14 -18.09
CA LEU A 9 13.67 -7.45 -17.74
C LEU A 9 13.67 -7.09 -16.25
N THR A 10 13.18 -5.90 -15.92
CA THR A 10 13.15 -5.36 -14.56
C THR A 10 11.74 -5.31 -13.98
N THR A 11 11.65 -5.49 -12.67
CA THR A 11 10.41 -5.36 -11.88
C THR A 11 10.76 -5.08 -10.41
N HIS A 12 9.74 -4.85 -9.59
CA HIS A 12 9.83 -4.69 -8.14
C HIS A 12 8.81 -5.61 -7.45
N VAL A 13 8.90 -5.70 -6.13
CA VAL A 13 8.17 -6.72 -5.34
C VAL A 13 6.74 -6.32 -4.94
N GLY A 14 6.20 -5.21 -5.47
CA GLY A 14 4.84 -4.76 -5.17
C GLY A 14 4.76 -3.35 -4.60
N SER A 15 4.58 -3.19 -3.29
CA SER A 15 4.18 -1.91 -2.67
C SER A 15 5.08 -0.73 -3.05
N LEU A 16 4.43 0.40 -3.35
CA LEU A 16 5.06 1.70 -3.60
C LEU A 16 4.45 2.77 -2.67
N PRO A 17 5.11 3.93 -2.48
CA PRO A 17 4.56 5.03 -1.67
C PRO A 17 3.19 5.49 -2.17
N ARG A 18 2.22 5.55 -1.25
CA ARG A 18 0.85 6.01 -1.56
C ARG A 18 0.79 7.53 -1.49
N PRO A 19 0.03 8.21 -2.38
CA PRO A 19 -0.20 9.64 -2.26
C PRO A 19 -0.84 10.01 -0.92
N PRO A 20 -0.50 11.15 -0.29
CA PRO A 20 -1.06 11.57 0.99
C PRO A 20 -2.60 11.59 1.01
N ALA A 21 -3.23 12.10 -0.05
CA ALA A 21 -4.69 12.15 -0.16
C ALA A 21 -5.34 10.75 -0.12
N LEU A 22 -4.67 9.73 -0.67
CA LEU A 22 -5.14 8.35 -0.58
C LEU A 22 -4.95 7.81 0.85
N LEU A 23 -3.79 8.08 1.48
CA LEU A 23 -3.55 7.67 2.86
C LEU A 23 -4.59 8.23 3.84
N ASP A 24 -5.02 9.47 3.66
CA ASP A 24 -6.03 10.07 4.54
C ASP A 24 -7.40 9.42 4.36
N LEU A 25 -7.82 9.16 3.11
CA LEU A 25 -9.04 8.40 2.84
C LEU A 25 -8.98 6.96 3.38
N MET A 26 -7.81 6.31 3.31
CA MET A 26 -7.60 4.97 3.88
C MET A 26 -7.77 4.98 5.40
N LYS A 27 -7.21 5.98 6.10
CA LYS A 27 -7.37 6.12 7.56
C LYS A 27 -8.84 6.29 7.92
N ALA A 28 -9.56 7.18 7.23
CA ALA A 28 -10.99 7.40 7.45
C ALA A 28 -11.80 6.11 7.21
N HIS A 29 -11.52 5.39 6.11
CA HIS A 29 -12.17 4.11 5.80
C HIS A 29 -11.96 3.07 6.91
N LEU A 30 -10.72 2.91 7.39
CA LEU A 30 -10.39 1.96 8.47
C LEU A 30 -10.99 2.35 9.82
N ALA A 31 -11.13 3.65 10.09
CA ALA A 31 -11.76 4.17 11.29
C ALA A 31 -13.31 4.09 11.24
N GLY A 32 -13.89 3.71 10.10
CA GLY A 32 -15.33 3.74 9.89
C GLY A 32 -15.90 5.15 9.84
N GLU A 33 -15.06 6.14 9.54
CA GLU A 33 -15.47 7.54 9.41
C GLU A 33 -16.23 7.75 8.09
N PRO A 34 -17.23 8.64 8.07
CA PRO A 34 -17.95 8.95 6.85
C PRO A 34 -17.02 9.60 5.83
N VAL A 35 -16.97 9.01 4.64
CA VAL A 35 -16.31 9.58 3.45
C VAL A 35 -17.34 9.76 2.35
N GLU A 36 -17.07 10.71 1.44
CA GLU A 36 -17.92 10.91 0.26
C GLU A 36 -18.08 9.59 -0.53
N PRO A 37 -19.31 9.19 -0.89
CA PRO A 37 -19.55 7.94 -1.60
C PRO A 37 -18.69 7.83 -2.87
N GLY A 38 -17.92 6.75 -2.97
CA GLY A 38 -17.04 6.48 -4.12
C GLY A 38 -15.74 7.28 -4.15
N ALA A 39 -15.50 8.21 -3.21
CA ALA A 39 -14.26 8.99 -3.17
C ALA A 39 -13.03 8.09 -2.92
N TYR A 40 -13.15 7.11 -2.03
CA TYR A 40 -12.09 6.13 -1.79
C TYR A 40 -11.70 5.37 -3.06
N ASP A 41 -12.66 4.74 -3.72
CA ASP A 41 -12.43 3.97 -4.94
C ASP A 41 -11.89 4.83 -6.09
N ALA A 42 -12.38 6.06 -6.22
CA ALA A 42 -11.87 7.00 -7.21
C ALA A 42 -10.41 7.36 -6.94
N SER A 43 -10.05 7.62 -5.68
CA SER A 43 -8.68 7.92 -5.27
C SER A 43 -7.74 6.74 -5.50
N VAL A 44 -8.15 5.52 -5.15
CA VAL A 44 -7.40 4.30 -5.44
C VAL A 44 -7.15 4.15 -6.95
N ARG A 45 -8.18 4.31 -7.78
CA ARG A 45 -8.05 4.21 -9.25
C ARG A 45 -7.05 5.24 -9.80
N ALA A 46 -7.13 6.48 -9.34
CA ALA A 46 -6.21 7.54 -9.75
C ALA A 46 -4.77 7.22 -9.33
N ALA A 47 -4.56 6.76 -8.10
CA ALA A 47 -3.24 6.41 -7.59
C ALA A 47 -2.62 5.21 -8.34
N VAL A 48 -3.40 4.19 -8.69
CA VAL A 48 -2.93 3.07 -9.51
C VAL A 48 -2.53 3.55 -10.91
N ALA A 49 -3.35 4.38 -11.55
CA ALA A 49 -3.06 4.90 -12.88
C ALA A 49 -1.75 5.71 -12.90
N GLU A 50 -1.57 6.59 -11.92
CA GLU A 50 -0.36 7.40 -11.79
C GLU A 50 0.87 6.54 -11.46
N SER A 51 0.73 5.56 -10.55
CA SER A 51 1.79 4.61 -10.20
C SER A 51 2.29 3.84 -11.42
N VAL A 52 1.37 3.31 -12.23
CA VAL A 52 1.70 2.57 -13.46
C VAL A 52 2.39 3.47 -14.47
N ARG A 53 1.91 4.72 -14.64
CA ARG A 53 2.54 5.71 -15.52
C ARG A 53 3.98 5.99 -15.11
N LEU A 54 4.21 6.29 -13.83
CA LEU A 54 5.54 6.58 -13.30
C LEU A 54 6.50 5.38 -13.42
N GLN A 55 6.01 4.16 -13.20
CA GLN A 55 6.81 2.95 -13.40
C GLN A 55 7.21 2.77 -14.87
N ALA A 56 6.28 2.99 -15.80
CA ALA A 56 6.56 2.91 -17.23
C ALA A 56 7.57 3.98 -17.67
N ASP A 57 7.42 5.21 -17.19
CA ASP A 57 8.34 6.33 -17.47
C ASP A 57 9.75 6.06 -16.89
N ALA A 58 9.83 5.33 -15.77
CA ALA A 58 11.09 4.90 -15.17
C ALA A 58 11.73 3.68 -15.87
N GLY A 59 11.07 3.08 -16.88
CA GLY A 59 11.58 1.95 -17.63
C GLY A 59 11.36 0.57 -16.99
N ILE A 60 10.44 0.45 -16.03
CA ILE A 60 10.07 -0.85 -15.43
C ILE A 60 9.33 -1.71 -16.46
N ASP A 61 9.82 -2.93 -16.69
CA ASP A 61 9.32 -3.81 -17.76
C ASP A 61 8.03 -4.55 -17.44
N VAL A 62 7.87 -4.91 -16.16
CA VAL A 62 6.71 -5.59 -15.61
C VAL A 62 6.27 -4.80 -14.39
N VAL A 63 5.24 -3.98 -14.60
CA VAL A 63 4.68 -3.08 -13.60
C VAL A 63 3.72 -3.79 -12.66
N THR A 64 3.47 -3.19 -11.50
CA THR A 64 2.43 -3.61 -10.55
C THR A 64 1.47 -2.46 -10.24
N ASP A 65 0.38 -2.73 -9.54
CA ASP A 65 -0.54 -1.69 -9.06
C ASP A 65 0.04 -0.87 -7.88
N GLY A 66 1.25 -1.20 -7.42
CA GLY A 66 1.90 -0.54 -6.27
C GLY A 66 1.22 -0.80 -4.93
N GLU A 67 0.28 -1.76 -4.85
CA GLU A 67 -0.57 -2.04 -3.70
C GLU A 67 -1.36 -0.83 -3.17
N MET A 68 -1.74 0.10 -4.07
CA MET A 68 -2.40 1.35 -3.68
C MET A 68 -3.69 1.14 -2.90
N SER A 69 -4.41 0.04 -3.14
CA SER A 69 -5.67 -0.30 -2.47
C SER A 69 -5.53 -0.95 -1.09
N LYS A 70 -4.33 -1.36 -0.68
CA LYS A 70 -4.12 -2.17 0.53
C LYS A 70 -3.54 -1.31 1.65
N PRO A 71 -4.08 -1.33 2.88
CA PRO A 71 -3.47 -0.64 4.02
C PRO A 71 -2.15 -1.26 4.48
N GLY A 72 -1.91 -2.53 4.13
CA GLY A 72 -0.64 -3.20 4.30
C GLY A 72 -0.71 -4.62 3.74
N PHE A 73 0.45 -5.23 3.47
CA PHE A 73 0.55 -6.55 2.81
C PHE A 73 -0.16 -7.68 3.58
N PHE A 74 -0.34 -7.53 4.90
CA PHE A 74 -1.04 -8.49 5.75
C PHE A 74 -2.40 -7.97 6.21
N ALA A 75 -2.47 -6.70 6.64
CA ALA A 75 -3.64 -6.13 7.29
C ALA A 75 -4.92 -6.16 6.43
N TYR A 76 -4.78 -6.12 5.10
CA TYR A 76 -5.91 -6.16 4.17
C TYR A 76 -6.72 -7.48 4.21
N VAL A 77 -6.19 -8.51 4.86
CA VAL A 77 -6.88 -9.80 5.05
C VAL A 77 -8.17 -9.62 5.85
N ASN A 78 -8.18 -8.71 6.83
CA ASN A 78 -9.33 -8.44 7.69
C ASN A 78 -10.51 -7.82 6.93
N GLU A 79 -10.26 -7.22 5.76
CA GLU A 79 -11.31 -6.66 4.89
C GLU A 79 -11.95 -7.73 3.99
N ARG A 80 -11.32 -8.91 3.86
CA ARG A 80 -11.67 -9.90 2.83
C ARG A 80 -12.06 -11.26 3.39
N LEU A 81 -11.58 -11.60 4.57
CA LEU A 81 -11.85 -12.87 5.22
C LEU A 81 -12.57 -12.64 6.55
N GLU A 82 -13.65 -13.38 6.76
CA GLU A 82 -14.30 -13.50 8.06
C GLU A 82 -13.57 -14.51 8.96
N GLY A 83 -13.88 -14.50 10.25
CA GLY A 83 -13.31 -15.45 11.23
C GLY A 83 -11.97 -15.01 11.85
N PHE A 84 -11.51 -13.79 11.56
CA PHE A 84 -10.36 -13.15 12.20
C PHE A 84 -10.82 -11.97 13.05
N GLU A 85 -10.24 -11.80 14.23
CA GLU A 85 -10.48 -10.64 15.09
C GLU A 85 -9.18 -10.15 15.74
N PRO A 86 -9.07 -8.85 16.06
CA PRO A 86 -7.96 -8.32 16.84
C PRO A 86 -7.89 -9.00 18.21
N ARG A 87 -6.69 -9.41 18.63
CA ARG A 87 -6.49 -9.93 19.99
C ARG A 87 -6.67 -8.80 21.01
N PRO A 88 -7.58 -8.93 22.00
CA PRO A 88 -7.77 -7.90 23.02
C PRO A 88 -6.48 -7.55 23.75
N GLY A 89 -6.23 -6.26 23.95
CA GLY A 89 -5.07 -5.76 24.70
C GLY A 89 -3.71 -5.93 24.02
N GLN A 90 -3.65 -6.44 22.78
CA GLN A 90 -2.42 -6.46 21.98
C GLN A 90 -2.51 -5.51 20.79
N GLY A 91 -1.85 -4.37 20.91
CA GLY A 91 -1.53 -3.49 19.78
C GLY A 91 -0.32 -3.99 18.98
N PRO A 92 -0.17 -3.57 17.73
CA PRO A 92 0.97 -3.96 16.93
C PRO A 92 2.24 -3.29 17.48
N LYS A 93 3.24 -4.10 17.88
CA LYS A 93 4.57 -3.61 18.32
C LYS A 93 5.47 -3.37 17.11
N LEU A 94 5.00 -2.55 16.18
CA LEU A 94 5.73 -2.27 14.95
C LEU A 94 7.04 -1.57 15.28
N PHE A 95 8.13 -2.05 14.68
CA PHE A 95 9.43 -1.39 14.70
C PHE A 95 10.00 -1.11 16.10
N ALA A 96 9.53 -1.77 17.16
CA ALA A 96 9.98 -1.46 18.54
C ALA A 96 11.51 -1.52 18.72
N ARG A 97 12.16 -2.46 18.02
CA ARG A 97 13.63 -2.56 17.99
C ARG A 97 14.30 -1.44 17.19
N GLU A 98 13.66 -1.01 16.11
CA GLU A 98 14.16 0.06 15.23
C GLU A 98 13.98 1.43 15.87
N ILE A 99 12.80 1.72 16.44
CA ILE A 99 12.53 2.91 17.24
C ILE A 99 13.54 3.03 18.39
N ALA A 100 13.83 1.92 19.09
CA ALA A 100 14.82 1.91 20.16
C ALA A 100 16.26 2.13 19.66
N ALA A 101 16.56 1.75 18.41
CA ALA A 101 17.89 1.90 17.81
C ALA A 101 18.09 3.26 17.13
N TYR A 102 17.01 3.88 16.64
CA TYR A 102 17.01 5.11 15.86
C TYR A 102 15.90 6.08 16.33
N PRO A 103 15.92 6.52 17.59
CA PRO A 103 14.85 7.37 18.13
C PRO A 103 14.66 8.67 17.33
N ASP A 104 15.75 9.29 16.87
CA ASP A 104 15.75 10.56 16.12
C ASP A 104 15.02 10.50 14.77
N TYR A 105 14.82 9.30 14.19
CA TYR A 105 14.08 9.14 12.94
C TYR A 105 12.55 9.21 13.15
N TYR A 106 12.08 9.02 14.38
CA TYR A 106 10.65 8.95 14.73
C TYR A 106 10.15 10.16 15.53
N GLU A 107 10.97 11.19 15.73
CA GLU A 107 10.55 12.52 16.22
C GLU A 107 10.00 13.39 15.09
#